data_AF-A0A8T4M417-F1
#
_entry.id   AF-A0A8T4M417-F1
#
_cell.length_a   1.000
_cell.length_b   1.000
_cell.length_c   1.000
_cell.angle_alpha   90.00
_cell.angle_beta   90.00
_cell.angle_gamma   90.00
#
_symmetry.space_group_name_H-M   'P 1'
#
loop_
_entity.id
_entity.type
_entity.pdbx_description
1 polymer ?
#
loop_
_entity_poly.entity_id
_entity_poly.type
_entity_poly.pdbx_seq_one_letter_code
_entity_poly.pdbx_strand_id
1 'polypeptide(L)'
;MKARSNAFKLLANASYGYQGFFGARYYCPEASAAATSISRDYLKKVIKEAESSDFKVIYSDTDSIALELNGKTQKQTLEFLKKINDKLPGIMELELEDFYKRGIWVTTRKGEIGAKKKYALINEKGNLKIRGFETVRRDWCKLARELQNKVLEKILNEGNEKSALVYTKEVINKIKDRKVDKKSLIIKTQLKKSLSEYKAVTPHVTMARKMLKKGLPVHAGMLIQYFIAEGDKKSLTRERASFPEEEKKYDVDYYLSKQVLPAVENIFQVFGLDVNDIIEGTKQKTLF
;
A
#
# COMPACT_ATOMS: atom_id res chain seq x y z
N MET A 1 8.48 -26.71 11.97
CA MET A 1 7.26 -26.36 12.76
C MET A 1 6.54 -25.08 12.28
N LYS A 2 7.23 -23.93 12.09
CA LYS A 2 6.59 -22.66 11.67
C LYS A 2 5.83 -22.72 10.34
N ALA A 3 6.36 -23.42 9.33
CA ALA A 3 5.69 -23.61 8.04
C ALA A 3 4.35 -24.37 8.17
N ARG A 4 4.28 -25.38 9.05
CA ARG A 4 3.07 -26.18 9.29
C ARG A 4 1.99 -25.35 9.99
N SER A 5 2.35 -24.59 11.02
CA SER A 5 1.44 -23.65 11.70
C SER A 5 0.89 -22.60 10.74
N ASN A 6 1.75 -22.01 9.90
CA ASN A 6 1.33 -21.06 8.86
C ASN A 6 0.38 -21.69 7.84
N ALA A 7 0.60 -22.96 7.46
CA ALA A 7 -0.28 -23.66 6.54
C ALA A 7 -1.69 -23.86 7.13
N PHE A 8 -1.80 -24.25 8.41
CA PHE A 8 -3.09 -24.36 9.09
C PHE A 8 -3.78 -23.01 9.24
N LYS A 9 -3.04 -21.95 9.61
CA LYS A 9 -3.58 -20.59 9.67
C LYS A 9 -4.12 -20.13 8.30
N LEU A 10 -3.37 -20.40 7.24
CA LEU A 10 -3.79 -20.08 5.88
C LEU A 10 -5.07 -20.85 5.49
N LEU A 11 -5.13 -22.15 5.80
CA LEU A 11 -6.29 -22.99 5.52
C LEU A 11 -7.54 -22.48 6.26
N ALA A 12 -7.42 -22.21 7.55
CA ALA A 12 -8.52 -21.69 8.37
C ALA A 12 -9.06 -20.35 7.83
N ASN A 13 -8.17 -19.42 7.48
CA ASN A 13 -8.54 -18.13 6.90
C ASN A 13 -9.17 -18.28 5.51
N ALA A 14 -8.71 -19.25 4.71
CA ALA A 14 -9.26 -19.54 3.39
C ALA A 14 -10.67 -20.13 3.47
N SER A 15 -11.02 -20.88 4.51
CA SER A 15 -12.36 -21.47 4.69
C SER A 15 -13.47 -20.42 4.69
N TYR A 16 -13.26 -19.29 5.37
CA TYR A 16 -14.20 -18.16 5.35
C TYR A 16 -14.37 -17.60 3.93
N GLY A 17 -13.26 -17.32 3.23
CA GLY A 17 -13.31 -16.81 1.86
C GLY A 17 -13.90 -17.80 0.85
N TYR A 18 -13.73 -19.10 1.09
CA TYR A 18 -14.27 -20.17 0.26
C TYR A 18 -15.80 -20.21 0.30
N GLN A 19 -16.42 -20.04 1.47
CA GLN A 19 -17.88 -20.01 1.60
C GLN A 19 -18.51 -18.83 0.83
N GLY A 20 -17.81 -17.70 0.72
CA GLY A 20 -18.26 -16.53 -0.05
C GLY A 20 -17.93 -16.59 -1.56
N PHE A 21 -17.20 -17.59 -2.03
CA PHE A 21 -16.80 -17.69 -3.43
C PHE A 21 -17.85 -18.45 -4.25
N PHE A 22 -18.48 -17.77 -5.22
CA PHE A 22 -19.53 -18.34 -6.09
C PHE A 22 -19.13 -19.66 -6.78
N GLY A 23 -17.84 -19.85 -7.10
CA GLY A 23 -17.35 -21.08 -7.71
C GLY A 23 -17.02 -22.22 -6.73
N ALA A 24 -17.27 -22.04 -5.43
CA ALA A 24 -16.99 -23.05 -4.41
C ALA A 24 -18.06 -24.15 -4.41
N ARG A 25 -17.66 -25.41 -4.18
CA ARG A 25 -18.63 -26.52 -4.05
C ARG A 25 -19.54 -26.37 -2.83
N TYR A 26 -19.02 -25.78 -1.76
CA TYR A 26 -19.79 -25.45 -0.54
C TYR A 26 -20.00 -23.94 -0.43
N TYR A 27 -20.35 -23.30 -1.55
CA TYR A 27 -20.75 -21.89 -1.55
C TYR A 27 -21.97 -21.70 -0.66
N CYS A 28 -21.83 -20.82 0.34
CA CYS A 28 -22.89 -20.44 1.25
C CYS A 28 -22.67 -18.97 1.63
N PRO A 29 -23.20 -18.04 0.83
CA PRO A 29 -23.03 -16.61 1.07
C PRO A 29 -23.65 -16.17 2.40
N GLU A 30 -24.70 -16.85 2.88
CA GLU A 30 -25.35 -16.59 4.16
C GLU A 30 -24.42 -16.90 5.33
N ALA A 31 -23.69 -18.03 5.29
CA ALA A 31 -22.71 -18.38 6.31
C ALA A 31 -21.55 -17.37 6.33
N SER A 32 -21.05 -16.98 5.15
CA SER A 32 -20.02 -15.94 5.05
C SER A 32 -20.52 -14.61 5.62
N ALA A 33 -21.75 -14.19 5.28
CA ALA A 33 -22.35 -12.96 5.76
C ALA A 33 -22.59 -12.99 7.28
N ALA A 34 -23.07 -14.12 7.82
CA ALA A 34 -23.28 -14.33 9.24
C ALA A 34 -21.96 -14.21 10.03
N ALA A 35 -20.88 -14.85 9.54
CA ALA A 35 -19.56 -14.74 10.15
C ALA A 35 -19.07 -13.28 10.17
N THR A 36 -19.22 -12.54 9.06
CA THR A 36 -18.88 -11.11 9.03
C THR A 36 -19.73 -10.28 9.99
N SER A 37 -21.04 -10.56 10.09
CA SER A 37 -21.95 -9.86 10.98
C SER A 37 -21.55 -10.05 12.44
N ILE A 38 -21.32 -11.31 12.84
CA ILE A 38 -20.89 -11.66 14.19
C ILE A 38 -19.57 -10.94 14.53
N SER A 39 -18.57 -10.98 13.64
CA SER A 39 -17.29 -10.29 13.82
C SER A 39 -17.48 -8.78 14.05
N ARG A 40 -18.29 -8.13 13.21
CA ARG A 40 -18.57 -6.69 13.33
C ARG A 40 -19.33 -6.35 14.61
N ASP A 41 -20.25 -7.20 15.05
CA ASP A 41 -21.03 -6.95 16.26
C ASP A 41 -20.16 -7.04 17.51
N TYR A 42 -19.26 -8.02 17.58
CA TYR A 42 -18.28 -8.10 18.67
C TYR A 42 -17.26 -6.97 18.61
N LEU A 43 -16.77 -6.60 17.42
CA LEU A 43 -15.86 -5.46 17.25
C LEU A 43 -16.49 -4.16 17.77
N LYS A 44 -17.77 -3.92 17.48
CA LYS A 44 -18.52 -2.75 18.01
C LYS A 44 -18.61 -2.78 19.55
N LYS A 45 -18.81 -3.96 20.15
CA LYS A 45 -18.83 -4.11 21.62
C LYS A 45 -17.45 -3.79 22.21
N VAL A 46 -16.38 -4.28 21.60
CA VAL A 46 -15.00 -4.00 22.01
C VAL A 46 -14.70 -2.51 21.91
N ILE A 47 -15.09 -1.84 20.81
CA ILE A 47 -14.95 -0.39 20.63
C ILE A 47 -15.65 0.37 21.75
N LYS A 48 -16.91 0.04 22.05
CA LYS A 48 -17.68 0.70 23.13
C LYS A 48 -17.01 0.56 24.50
N GLU A 49 -16.48 -0.61 24.83
CA GLU A 49 -15.78 -0.79 26.10
C GLU A 49 -14.40 -0.11 26.12
N ALA A 50 -13.69 -0.07 24.99
CA ALA A 50 -12.45 0.68 24.87
C ALA A 50 -12.70 2.18 25.14
N GLU A 51 -13.73 2.76 24.51
CA GLU A 51 -14.13 4.16 24.72
C GLU A 51 -14.57 4.41 26.17
N SER A 52 -15.35 3.50 26.76
CA SER A 52 -15.77 3.59 28.16
C SER A 52 -14.60 3.45 29.15
N SER A 53 -13.51 2.83 28.71
CA SER A 53 -12.27 2.70 29.46
C SER A 53 -11.27 3.80 29.09
N ASP A 54 -11.72 4.89 28.47
CA ASP A 54 -10.92 6.07 28.12
C ASP A 54 -9.77 5.77 27.14
N PHE A 55 -9.90 4.73 26.31
CA PHE A 55 -9.10 4.59 25.09
C PHE A 55 -9.79 5.31 23.94
N LYS A 56 -9.00 5.90 23.04
CA LYS A 56 -9.54 6.51 21.82
C LYS A 56 -9.32 5.59 20.63
N VAL A 57 -10.39 5.23 19.94
CA VAL A 57 -10.32 4.39 18.73
C VAL A 57 -9.87 5.25 17.55
N ILE A 58 -8.70 4.96 16.99
CA ILE A 58 -8.11 5.69 15.85
C ILE A 58 -8.48 5.04 14.52
N TYR A 59 -8.62 3.71 14.54
CA TYR A 59 -8.91 2.91 13.36
C TYR A 59 -9.59 1.61 13.77
N SER A 60 -10.48 1.15 12.89
CA SER A 60 -11.01 -0.20 12.94
C SER A 60 -11.20 -0.73 11.51
N ASP A 61 -10.94 -2.03 11.33
CA ASP A 61 -11.34 -2.83 10.17
C ASP A 61 -12.04 -4.09 10.69
N THR A 62 -12.51 -4.93 9.77
CA THR A 62 -13.35 -6.13 9.98
C THR A 62 -12.98 -6.99 11.20
N ASP A 63 -11.69 -7.10 11.52
CA ASP A 63 -11.13 -7.95 12.56
C ASP A 63 -10.04 -7.26 13.41
N SER A 64 -9.83 -5.95 13.28
CA SER A 64 -8.73 -5.25 13.96
C SER A 64 -9.11 -3.84 14.37
N ILE A 65 -8.53 -3.39 15.49
CA ILE A 65 -8.70 -2.04 16.04
C ILE A 65 -7.34 -1.46 16.41
N ALA A 66 -7.17 -0.15 16.22
CA ALA A 66 -6.03 0.60 16.75
C ALA A 66 -6.54 1.58 17.81
N LEU A 67 -5.95 1.48 19.01
CA LEU A 67 -6.30 2.29 20.17
C LEU A 67 -5.15 3.26 20.48
N GLU A 68 -5.50 4.52 20.69
CA GLU A 68 -4.64 5.50 21.33
C GLU A 68 -4.76 5.34 22.86
N LEU A 69 -3.63 5.23 23.53
CA LEU A 69 -3.56 4.86 24.95
C LEU A 69 -4.02 5.98 25.90
N ASN A 70 -4.07 7.24 25.45
CA ASN A 70 -4.45 8.41 26.26
C ASN A 70 -3.72 8.44 27.62
N GLY A 71 -2.40 8.25 27.62
CA GLY A 71 -1.56 8.26 28.82
C GLY A 71 -1.54 6.95 29.62
N LYS A 72 -2.28 5.91 29.20
CA LYS A 72 -2.22 4.58 29.82
C LYS A 72 -0.91 3.86 29.50
N THR A 73 -0.44 3.08 30.46
CA THR A 73 0.74 2.23 30.30
C THR A 73 0.43 0.98 29.48
N GLN A 74 1.48 0.36 28.92
CA GLN A 74 1.36 -0.94 28.25
C GLN A 74 0.75 -2.00 29.18
N LYS A 75 1.09 -1.98 30.48
CA LYS A 75 0.53 -2.89 31.49
C LYS A 75 -0.99 -2.75 31.64
N GLN A 76 -1.49 -1.52 31.80
CA GLN A 76 -2.93 -1.25 31.88
C GLN A 76 -3.66 -1.67 30.60
N THR A 77 -3.00 -1.55 29.44
CA THR A 77 -3.56 -2.00 28.15
C THR A 77 -3.69 -3.52 28.09
N LEU A 78 -2.70 -4.26 28.60
CA LEU A 78 -2.74 -5.72 28.69
C LEU A 78 -3.81 -6.21 29.68
N GLU A 79 -4.00 -5.51 30.80
CA GLU A 79 -5.07 -5.79 31.76
C GLU A 79 -6.46 -5.56 31.14
N PHE A 80 -6.62 -4.47 30.38
CA PHE A 80 -7.83 -4.22 29.60
C PHE A 80 -8.08 -5.33 28.57
N LEU A 81 -7.06 -5.73 27.81
CA LEU A 81 -7.16 -6.80 26.82
C LEU A 81 -7.64 -8.12 27.46
N LYS A 82 -7.07 -8.48 28.61
CA LYS A 82 -7.49 -9.66 29.38
C LYS A 82 -8.97 -9.58 29.76
N LYS A 83 -9.40 -8.45 30.32
CA LYS A 83 -10.80 -8.22 30.72
C LYS A 83 -11.76 -8.31 29.53
N ILE A 84 -11.35 -7.86 28.35
CA ILE A 84 -12.16 -8.01 27.13
C ILE A 84 -12.24 -9.47 26.70
N ASN A 85 -11.11 -10.18 26.66
CA ASN A 85 -11.08 -11.60 26.26
C ASN A 85 -11.93 -12.48 27.19
N ASP A 86 -11.97 -12.19 28.49
CA ASP A 86 -12.83 -12.89 29.45
C ASP A 86 -14.34 -12.72 29.16
N LYS A 87 -14.73 -11.70 28.38
CA LYS A 87 -16.12 -11.43 27.97
C LYS A 87 -16.47 -11.97 26.57
N LEU A 88 -15.48 -12.40 25.80
CA LEU A 88 -15.69 -12.91 24.44
C LEU A 88 -16.19 -14.37 24.48
N PRO A 89 -17.07 -14.78 23.55
CA PRO A 89 -17.66 -16.11 23.59
C PRO A 89 -16.71 -17.17 23.01
N GLY A 90 -16.73 -18.36 23.61
CA GLY A 90 -16.12 -19.55 23.04
C GLY A 90 -14.62 -19.39 22.79
N ILE A 91 -14.21 -19.53 21.53
CA ILE A 91 -12.80 -19.46 21.10
C ILE A 91 -12.36 -18.07 20.62
N MET A 92 -13.23 -17.06 20.74
CA MET A 92 -12.90 -15.71 20.28
C MET A 92 -11.89 -15.06 21.23
N GLU A 93 -10.80 -14.57 20.66
CA GLU A 93 -9.73 -13.93 21.40
C GLU A 93 -9.19 -12.74 20.59
N LEU A 94 -8.98 -11.61 21.28
CA LEU A 94 -8.18 -10.51 20.76
C LEU A 94 -6.73 -10.73 21.13
N GLU A 95 -5.86 -10.65 20.13
CA GLU A 95 -4.41 -10.71 20.30
C GLU A 95 -3.83 -9.29 20.18
N LEU A 96 -2.91 -8.93 21.08
CA LEU A 96 -2.14 -7.71 20.93
C LEU A 96 -1.13 -7.90 19.79
N GLU A 97 -1.26 -7.11 18.73
CA GLU A 97 -0.33 -7.21 17.60
C GLU A 97 1.03 -6.52 17.90
N ASP A 98 1.05 -5.25 18.31
CA ASP A 98 2.25 -4.52 18.74
C ASP A 98 1.85 -3.18 19.40
N PHE A 99 2.81 -2.52 20.05
CA PHE A 99 2.70 -1.12 20.46
C PHE A 99 3.38 -0.21 19.44
N TYR A 100 2.68 0.86 19.03
CA TYR A 100 3.17 1.80 18.02
C TYR A 100 3.37 3.19 18.61
N LYS A 101 4.53 3.78 18.33
CA LYS A 101 4.87 5.15 18.76
C LYS A 101 4.08 6.19 17.97
N ARG A 102 3.97 5.99 16.65
CA ARG A 102 3.20 6.86 15.75
C ARG A 102 2.57 6.05 14.63
N GLY A 103 1.49 6.58 14.08
CA GLY A 103 0.81 6.04 12.92
C GLY A 103 0.27 7.14 12.03
N ILE A 104 0.18 6.85 10.74
CA ILE A 104 -0.50 7.68 9.75
C ILE A 104 -1.50 6.83 8.99
N TRP A 105 -2.71 7.36 8.83
CA TRP A 105 -3.74 6.76 8.00
C TRP A 105 -4.08 7.73 6.87
N VAL A 106 -4.09 7.23 5.65
CA VAL A 106 -4.39 8.05 4.46
C VAL A 106 -5.72 7.62 3.87
N THR A 107 -6.57 8.58 3.53
CA THR A 107 -7.80 8.33 2.78
C THR A 107 -7.49 8.33 1.28
N THR A 108 -8.26 7.57 0.51
CA THR A 108 -8.27 7.74 -0.95
C THR A 108 -9.17 8.92 -1.29
N ARG A 109 -8.72 9.84 -2.16
CA ARG A 109 -9.43 11.05 -2.66
C ARG A 109 -10.93 10.89 -3.02
N LYS A 110 -11.46 9.68 -3.18
CA LYS A 110 -12.83 9.40 -3.68
C LYS A 110 -13.83 8.89 -2.65
N GLY A 111 -13.58 9.03 -1.34
CA GLY A 111 -14.64 8.70 -0.39
C GLY A 111 -14.30 9.03 1.05
N GLU A 112 -15.06 9.96 1.61
CA GLU A 112 -15.23 10.16 3.06
C GLU A 112 -15.82 8.92 3.75
N ILE A 113 -16.33 7.96 2.97
CA ILE A 113 -17.08 6.77 3.41
C ILE A 113 -16.25 5.48 3.28
N GLY A 114 -15.04 5.54 2.74
CA GLY A 114 -14.17 4.36 2.58
C GLY A 114 -13.33 4.09 3.82
N ALA A 115 -13.33 2.84 4.32
CA ALA A 115 -12.41 2.40 5.37
C ALA A 115 -10.96 2.83 5.04
N LYS A 116 -10.26 3.41 6.02
CA LYS A 116 -8.85 3.84 5.91
C LYS A 116 -7.91 2.63 5.75
N LYS A 117 -7.98 1.94 4.61
CA LYS A 117 -7.22 0.70 4.33
C LYS A 117 -5.73 0.94 4.05
N LYS A 118 -5.30 2.21 4.04
CA LYS A 118 -3.92 2.61 3.83
C LYS A 118 -3.39 3.24 5.11
N TYR A 119 -2.43 2.58 5.74
CA TYR A 119 -1.83 3.06 6.97
C TYR A 119 -0.38 2.60 7.12
N ALA A 120 0.39 3.40 7.84
CA ALA A 120 1.77 3.09 8.19
C ALA A 120 1.99 3.38 9.67
N LEU A 121 2.64 2.45 10.37
CA LEU A 121 2.88 2.51 11.81
C LEU A 121 4.36 2.29 12.07
N ILE A 122 4.91 2.98 13.06
CA ILE A 122 6.27 2.73 13.56
C ILE A 122 6.21 2.27 15.01
N ASN A 123 6.83 1.13 15.30
CA ASN A 123 6.89 0.63 16.67
C ASN A 123 8.05 1.27 17.45
N GLU A 124 8.14 0.98 18.75
CA GLU A 124 9.19 1.54 19.63
C GLU A 124 10.61 1.13 19.20
N LYS A 125 10.75 0.03 18.45
CA LYS A 125 12.02 -0.45 17.90
C LYS A 125 12.39 0.21 16.57
N GLY A 126 11.55 1.12 16.05
CA GLY A 126 11.75 1.75 14.75
C GLY A 126 11.31 0.89 13.56
N ASN A 127 10.66 -0.25 13.79
CA ASN A 127 10.17 -1.10 12.71
C ASN A 127 8.92 -0.49 12.08
N LEU A 128 8.97 -0.33 10.75
CA LEU A 128 7.89 0.23 9.97
C LEU A 128 6.95 -0.87 9.47
N LYS A 129 5.65 -0.73 9.75
CA LYS A 129 4.59 -1.58 9.22
C LYS A 129 3.73 -0.76 8.26
N ILE A 130 3.70 -1.18 7.00
CA ILE A 130 2.98 -0.46 5.93
C ILE A 130 1.89 -1.36 5.34
N ARG A 131 0.68 -0.83 5.21
CA ARG A 131 -0.47 -1.51 4.60
C ARG A 131 -1.16 -0.62 3.57
N GLY A 132 -1.56 -1.23 2.45
CA GLY A 132 -2.35 -0.57 1.39
C GLY A 132 -1.60 0.43 0.50
N PHE A 133 -0.36 0.79 0.83
CA PHE A 133 0.46 1.72 0.04
C PHE A 133 1.11 1.09 -1.20
N GLU A 134 1.52 1.93 -2.13
CA GLU A 134 2.11 1.58 -3.42
C GLU A 134 3.44 0.79 -3.29
N THR A 135 4.14 0.88 -2.16
CA THR A 135 5.36 0.13 -1.84
C THR A 135 5.17 -1.37 -1.88
N VAL A 136 3.96 -1.87 -1.64
CA VAL A 136 3.66 -3.30 -1.74
C VAL A 136 3.30 -3.73 -3.17
N ARG A 137 3.10 -2.78 -4.09
CA ARG A 137 2.72 -3.08 -5.46
C ARG A 137 3.93 -3.34 -6.35
N ARG A 138 3.90 -4.47 -7.06
CA ARG A 138 5.02 -4.94 -7.89
C ARG A 138 5.21 -4.13 -9.19
N ASP A 139 4.18 -3.41 -9.63
CA ASP A 139 4.15 -2.62 -10.86
C ASP A 139 4.74 -1.20 -10.70
N TRP A 140 5.28 -0.84 -9.53
CA TRP A 140 5.98 0.42 -9.31
C TRP A 140 7.48 0.26 -9.44
N CYS A 141 8.19 1.27 -9.93
CA CYS A 141 9.65 1.25 -9.98
C CYS A 141 10.26 1.22 -8.56
N LYS A 142 11.49 0.73 -8.45
CA LYS A 142 12.19 0.63 -7.16
C LYS A 142 12.33 2.00 -6.49
N LEU A 143 12.65 3.04 -7.26
CA LEU A 143 12.78 4.42 -6.79
C LEU A 143 11.51 4.90 -6.07
N ALA A 144 10.34 4.69 -6.66
CA ALA A 144 9.07 5.13 -6.08
C ALA A 144 8.78 4.45 -4.73
N ARG A 145 9.11 3.16 -4.62
CA ARG A 145 8.93 2.40 -3.36
C ARG A 145 9.91 2.87 -2.30
N GLU A 146 11.17 3.08 -2.66
CA GLU A 146 12.19 3.59 -1.75
C GLU A 146 11.84 4.99 -1.25
N LEU A 147 11.39 5.87 -2.15
CA LEU A 147 10.91 7.20 -1.81
C LEU A 147 9.74 7.13 -0.81
N GLN A 148 8.69 6.37 -1.13
CA GLN A 148 7.51 6.27 -0.26
C GLN A 148 7.88 5.70 1.12
N ASN A 149 8.70 4.65 1.19
CA ASN A 149 9.19 4.10 2.46
C ASN A 149 9.96 5.15 3.28
N LYS A 150 10.88 5.87 2.65
CA LYS A 150 11.69 6.88 3.34
C LYS A 150 10.87 8.08 3.81
N VAL A 151 9.89 8.51 3.01
CA VAL A 151 8.93 9.56 3.38
C VAL A 151 8.11 9.15 4.60
N LEU A 152 7.56 7.93 4.61
CA LEU A 152 6.81 7.39 5.76
C LEU A 152 7.70 7.27 6.99
N GLU A 153 8.91 6.74 6.85
CA GLU A 153 9.89 6.61 7.93
C GLU A 153 10.20 7.98 8.57
N LYS A 154 10.48 9.00 7.75
CA LYS A 154 10.77 10.36 8.21
C LYS A 154 9.59 10.96 8.97
N ILE A 155 8.40 10.90 8.38
CA ILE A 155 7.17 11.44 9.00
C ILE A 155 6.89 10.77 10.33
N LEU A 156 7.00 9.44 10.41
CA LEU A 156 6.67 8.70 11.63
C LEU A 156 7.74 8.86 12.72
N ASN A 157 9.01 9.06 12.35
CA ASN A 157 10.09 9.33 13.30
C ASN A 157 10.07 10.76 13.83
N GLU A 158 9.78 11.76 13.00
CA GLU A 158 9.85 13.18 13.37
C GLU A 158 8.48 13.75 13.79
N GLY A 159 7.38 13.09 13.42
CA GLY A 159 6.02 13.54 13.71
C GLY A 159 5.58 14.74 12.85
N ASN A 160 6.31 15.07 11.78
CA ASN A 160 5.98 16.14 10.85
C ASN A 160 6.53 15.85 9.43
N GLU A 161 6.09 16.62 8.46
CA GLU A 161 6.32 16.43 7.03
C GLU A 161 7.56 17.14 6.47
N LYS A 162 8.22 18.00 7.26
CA LYS A 162 9.25 18.93 6.76
C LYS A 162 10.44 18.23 6.13
N SER A 163 11.08 17.29 6.83
CA SER A 163 12.25 16.60 6.28
C SER A 163 11.88 15.63 5.14
N ALA A 164 10.66 15.08 5.18
CA ALA A 164 10.14 14.24 4.12
C ALA A 164 9.90 15.03 2.83
N LEU A 165 9.44 16.29 2.96
CA LEU A 165 9.26 17.20 1.84
C LEU A 165 10.61 17.62 1.22
N VAL A 166 11.62 17.92 2.04
CA VAL A 166 12.98 18.20 1.55
C VAL A 166 13.52 17.00 0.76
N TYR A 167 13.43 15.80 1.34
CA TYR A 167 13.87 14.58 0.67
C TYR A 167 13.12 14.32 -0.65
N THR A 168 11.80 14.57 -0.67
CA THR A 168 10.99 14.42 -1.89
C THR A 168 11.46 15.39 -2.98
N LYS A 169 11.74 16.66 -2.64
CA LYS A 169 12.30 17.65 -3.57
C LYS A 169 13.66 17.23 -4.12
N GLU A 170 14.54 16.70 -3.28
CA GLU A 170 15.85 16.18 -3.71
C GLU A 170 15.70 15.04 -4.73
N VAL A 171 14.78 14.09 -4.49
CA VAL A 171 14.51 12.99 -5.42
C VAL A 171 13.94 13.51 -6.73
N ILE A 172 12.99 14.46 -6.68
CA ILE A 172 12.43 15.11 -7.87
C ILE A 172 13.55 15.77 -8.70
N ASN A 173 14.44 16.53 -8.06
CA ASN A 173 15.56 17.19 -8.73
C ASN A 173 16.53 16.18 -9.35
N LYS A 174 16.84 15.07 -8.66
CA LYS A 174 17.67 13.99 -9.23
C LYS A 174 17.06 13.37 -10.47
N ILE A 175 15.73 13.24 -10.53
CA ILE A 175 15.03 12.72 -11.73
C ILE A 175 15.08 13.75 -12.85
N LYS A 176 14.79 15.03 -12.56
CA LYS A 176 14.87 16.13 -13.54
C LYS A 176 16.27 16.25 -14.15
N ASP A 177 17.30 16.14 -13.32
CA ASP A 177 18.72 16.18 -13.72
C ASP A 177 19.22 14.89 -14.39
N ARG A 178 18.37 13.86 -14.50
CA ARG A 178 18.74 12.53 -15.01
C ARG A 178 19.86 11.82 -14.24
N LYS A 179 20.04 12.14 -12.96
CA LYS A 179 21.06 11.57 -12.07
C LYS A 179 20.63 10.27 -11.38
N VAL A 180 19.40 9.81 -11.62
CA VAL A 180 18.90 8.54 -11.09
C VAL A 180 19.36 7.37 -11.95
N ASP A 181 19.90 6.33 -11.30
CA ASP A 181 20.25 5.06 -11.94
C ASP A 181 19.01 4.41 -12.58
N LYS A 182 19.12 4.12 -13.88
CA LYS A 182 18.10 3.42 -14.67
C LYS A 182 17.62 2.12 -14.01
N LYS A 183 18.49 1.39 -13.30
CA LYS A 183 18.09 0.15 -12.59
C LYS A 183 16.99 0.40 -11.56
N SER A 184 16.96 1.58 -10.94
CA SER A 184 15.92 1.96 -9.98
C SER A 184 14.57 2.33 -10.64
N LEU A 185 14.60 2.61 -11.95
CA LEU A 185 13.44 3.00 -12.75
C LEU A 185 12.77 1.82 -13.48
N ILE A 186 13.37 0.63 -13.42
CA ILE A 186 12.80 -0.59 -14.02
C ILE A 186 11.47 -0.94 -13.36
N ILE A 187 10.45 -1.08 -14.19
CA ILE A 187 9.12 -1.56 -13.85
C ILE A 187 9.05 -3.06 -14.13
N LYS A 188 8.46 -3.82 -13.21
CA LYS A 188 8.27 -5.27 -13.34
C LYS A 188 6.79 -5.58 -13.34
N THR A 189 6.28 -6.19 -14.39
CA THR A 189 4.86 -6.57 -14.46
C THR A 189 4.73 -8.01 -14.89
N GLN A 190 3.91 -8.77 -14.15
CA GLN A 190 3.64 -10.17 -14.46
C GLN A 190 2.62 -10.29 -15.58
N LEU A 191 2.91 -11.14 -16.56
CA LEU A 191 1.90 -11.62 -17.51
C LEU A 191 0.97 -12.57 -16.77
N LYS A 192 -0.31 -12.23 -16.66
CA LYS A 192 -1.30 -13.04 -15.93
C LYS A 192 -1.93 -14.14 -16.78
N LYS A 193 -1.80 -14.04 -18.10
CA LYS A 193 -2.42 -14.90 -19.10
C LYS A 193 -1.58 -14.92 -20.37
N SER A 194 -1.96 -15.75 -21.33
CA SER A 194 -1.25 -15.81 -22.61
C SER A 194 -1.44 -14.50 -23.39
N LEU A 195 -0.52 -14.19 -24.31
CA LEU A 195 -0.54 -12.92 -25.04
C LEU A 195 -1.77 -12.73 -25.93
N SER A 196 -2.35 -13.82 -26.43
CA SER A 196 -3.55 -13.81 -27.27
C SER A 196 -4.81 -13.38 -26.49
N GLU A 197 -4.85 -13.61 -25.18
CA GLU A 197 -6.01 -13.29 -24.33
C GLU A 197 -6.01 -11.82 -23.83
N TYR A 198 -4.97 -11.04 -24.16
CA TYR A 198 -4.90 -9.62 -23.81
C TYR A 198 -5.63 -8.76 -24.85
N LYS A 199 -6.79 -8.22 -24.44
CA LYS A 199 -7.53 -7.21 -25.23
C LYS A 199 -6.87 -5.83 -25.18
N ALA A 200 -6.35 -5.44 -24.01
CA ALA A 200 -5.69 -4.16 -23.83
C ALA A 200 -4.19 -4.26 -24.10
N VAL A 201 -3.66 -3.33 -24.91
CA VAL A 201 -2.23 -3.25 -25.24
C VAL A 201 -1.54 -2.30 -24.27
N THR A 202 -1.09 -2.85 -23.15
CA THR A 202 -0.34 -2.16 -22.10
C THR A 202 1.16 -2.23 -22.35
N PRO A 203 2.00 -1.42 -21.65
CA PRO A 203 3.46 -1.46 -21.81
C PRO A 203 4.06 -2.88 -21.69
N HIS A 204 3.67 -3.66 -20.68
CA HIS A 204 4.18 -5.03 -20.51
C HIS A 204 3.74 -5.98 -21.63
N VAL A 205 2.53 -5.83 -22.17
CA VAL A 205 2.07 -6.60 -23.33
C VAL A 205 2.84 -6.22 -24.59
N THR A 206 3.10 -4.92 -24.81
CA THR A 206 3.93 -4.45 -25.93
C THR A 206 5.34 -5.02 -25.84
N MET A 207 5.94 -4.99 -24.64
CA MET A 207 7.28 -5.54 -24.42
C MET A 207 7.33 -7.03 -24.63
N ALA A 208 6.34 -7.77 -24.15
CA ALA A 208 6.23 -9.20 -24.40
C ALA A 208 6.07 -9.52 -25.90
N ARG A 209 5.31 -8.73 -26.66
CA ARG A 209 5.25 -8.86 -28.13
C ARG A 209 6.61 -8.56 -28.79
N LYS A 210 7.36 -7.56 -28.31
CA LYS A 210 8.73 -7.27 -28.78
C LYS A 210 9.68 -8.44 -28.47
N MET A 211 9.56 -9.07 -27.30
CA MET A 211 10.35 -10.26 -26.92
C MET A 211 10.10 -11.41 -27.88
N LEU A 212 8.82 -11.71 -28.16
CA LEU A 212 8.45 -12.78 -29.10
C LEU A 212 9.02 -12.54 -30.50
N LYS A 213 8.95 -11.30 -31.00
CA LYS A 213 9.57 -10.90 -32.28
C LYS A 213 11.09 -11.07 -32.31
N LYS A 214 11.76 -10.96 -31.15
CA LYS A 214 13.20 -11.22 -31.00
C LYS A 214 13.52 -12.71 -30.75
N GLY A 215 12.54 -13.61 -30.84
CA GLY A 215 12.72 -15.04 -30.58
C GLY A 215 12.89 -15.40 -29.10
N LEU A 216 12.58 -14.47 -28.17
CA LEU A 216 12.68 -14.73 -26.73
C LEU A 216 11.40 -15.44 -26.22
N PRO A 217 11.53 -16.37 -25.27
CA PRO A 217 10.39 -17.09 -24.73
C PRO A 217 9.47 -16.15 -23.94
N VAL A 218 8.16 -16.33 -24.12
CA VAL A 218 7.12 -15.60 -23.39
C VAL A 218 6.03 -16.57 -22.96
N HIS A 219 5.72 -16.60 -21.66
CA HIS A 219 4.67 -17.45 -21.10
C HIS A 219 3.89 -16.73 -20.00
N ALA A 220 2.69 -17.22 -19.72
CA ALA A 220 1.89 -16.74 -18.59
C ALA A 220 2.64 -17.02 -17.28
N GLY A 221 2.61 -16.06 -16.36
CA GLY A 221 3.38 -16.07 -15.11
C GLY A 221 4.72 -15.35 -15.20
N MET A 222 5.25 -15.09 -16.39
CA MET A 222 6.55 -14.43 -16.59
C MET A 222 6.53 -12.96 -16.14
N LEU A 223 7.62 -12.52 -15.52
CA LEU A 223 7.86 -11.11 -15.17
C LEU A 223 8.51 -10.37 -16.33
N ILE A 224 7.80 -9.42 -16.91
CA ILE A 224 8.30 -8.53 -17.95
C ILE A 224 8.93 -7.31 -17.29
N GLN A 225 10.20 -7.06 -17.62
CA GLN A 225 10.97 -5.93 -17.11
C GLN A 225 11.15 -4.90 -18.21
N TYR A 226 10.86 -3.64 -17.92
CA TYR A 226 10.98 -2.55 -18.88
C TYR A 226 11.12 -1.21 -18.16
N PHE A 227 11.54 -0.20 -18.90
CA PHE A 227 11.48 1.20 -18.46
C PHE A 227 10.76 2.02 -19.52
N ILE A 228 10.26 3.20 -19.15
CA ILE A 228 9.64 4.12 -20.11
C ILE A 228 10.72 5.09 -20.58
N ALA A 229 11.08 4.98 -21.86
CA ALA A 229 12.02 5.88 -22.49
C ALA A 229 11.36 7.20 -22.85
N GLU A 230 12.17 8.23 -23.01
CA GLU A 230 11.76 9.46 -23.67
C GLU A 230 11.37 9.19 -25.13
N GLY A 231 10.41 9.96 -25.62
CA GLY A 231 9.92 9.86 -26.98
C GLY A 231 8.92 10.96 -27.26
N ASP A 232 8.39 11.01 -28.47
CA ASP A 232 7.49 12.07 -28.88
C ASP A 232 6.26 12.16 -27.97
N LYS A 233 5.83 13.39 -27.64
CA LYS A 233 4.65 13.63 -26.79
C LYS A 233 3.36 13.00 -27.34
N LYS A 234 3.30 12.76 -28.65
CA LYS A 234 2.17 12.08 -29.32
C LYS A 234 2.21 10.55 -29.17
N SER A 235 3.37 9.98 -28.85
CA SER A 235 3.52 8.53 -28.71
C SER A 235 2.92 8.03 -27.40
N LEU A 236 2.24 6.88 -27.46
CA LEU A 236 1.61 6.30 -26.29
C LEU A 236 2.70 5.74 -25.36
N THR A 237 2.46 5.76 -24.04
CA THR A 237 3.41 5.19 -23.04
C THR A 237 3.85 3.77 -23.39
N ARG A 238 2.94 2.95 -23.96
CA ARG A 238 3.22 1.58 -24.39
C ARG A 238 4.25 1.48 -25.51
N GLU A 239 4.35 2.48 -26.38
CA GLU A 239 5.29 2.51 -27.52
C GLU A 239 6.69 2.87 -27.04
N ARG A 240 6.76 3.76 -26.05
CA ARG A 240 7.99 4.21 -25.40
C ARG A 240 8.59 3.21 -24.40
N ALA A 241 7.85 2.12 -24.10
CA ALA A 241 8.38 1.02 -23.31
C ALA A 241 9.60 0.39 -24.00
N SER A 242 10.70 0.27 -23.27
CA SER A 242 12.02 -0.13 -23.77
C SER A 242 12.66 -1.17 -22.85
N PHE A 243 13.53 -2.01 -23.42
CA PHE A 243 14.23 -3.06 -22.70
C PHE A 243 15.27 -2.48 -21.73
N PRO A 244 15.48 -3.04 -20.52
CA PRO A 244 16.47 -2.55 -19.57
C PRO A 244 17.89 -2.38 -20.11
N GLU A 245 18.26 -3.13 -21.15
CA GLU A 245 19.57 -3.13 -21.80
C GLU A 245 19.72 -2.00 -22.85
N GLU A 246 18.62 -1.40 -23.32
CA GLU A 246 18.68 -0.34 -24.35
C GLU A 246 19.25 0.98 -23.79
N GLU A 247 20.24 1.57 -24.44
CA GLU A 247 20.84 2.86 -24.05
C GLU A 247 19.95 4.06 -24.45
N LYS A 248 18.71 4.10 -23.95
CA LYS A 248 17.82 5.25 -24.11
C LYS A 248 17.65 5.99 -22.80
N LYS A 249 17.54 7.31 -22.93
CA LYS A 249 17.13 8.23 -21.88
C LYS A 249 15.72 7.91 -21.39
N TYR A 250 15.50 7.94 -20.07
CA TYR A 250 14.17 7.71 -19.49
C TYR A 250 13.29 8.96 -19.59
N ASP A 251 11.97 8.77 -19.56
CA ASP A 251 11.00 9.87 -19.55
C ASP A 251 10.82 10.45 -18.15
N VAL A 252 11.41 11.63 -17.92
CA VAL A 252 11.31 12.39 -16.66
C VAL A 252 9.86 12.63 -16.29
N ASP A 253 9.01 13.10 -17.21
CA ASP A 253 7.63 13.49 -16.94
C ASP A 253 6.77 12.29 -16.55
N TYR A 254 6.99 11.14 -17.21
CA TYR A 254 6.32 9.89 -16.83
C TYR A 254 6.70 9.45 -15.43
N TYR A 255 7.99 9.42 -15.08
CA TYR A 255 8.41 8.97 -13.76
C TYR A 255 7.96 9.93 -12.66
N LEU A 256 7.98 11.24 -12.89
CA LEU A 256 7.42 12.21 -11.95
C LEU A 256 5.91 11.99 -11.77
N SER A 257 5.13 12.10 -12.85
CA SER A 257 3.66 12.11 -12.80
C SER A 257 3.00 10.76 -12.51
N LYS A 258 3.64 9.63 -12.90
CA LYS A 258 3.04 8.30 -12.79
C LYS A 258 3.71 7.39 -11.76
N GLN A 259 4.88 7.76 -11.21
CA GLN A 259 5.62 6.91 -10.27
C GLN A 259 6.05 7.64 -8.99
N VAL A 260 6.49 8.88 -9.05
CA VAL A 260 7.05 9.56 -7.88
C VAL A 260 5.98 10.29 -7.10
N LEU A 261 5.23 11.19 -7.74
CA LEU A 261 4.20 11.97 -7.05
C LEU A 261 3.08 11.10 -6.50
N PRO A 262 2.46 10.18 -7.27
CA PRO A 262 1.30 9.48 -6.74
C PRO A 262 1.68 8.46 -5.66
N ALA A 263 2.98 8.14 -5.51
CA ALA A 263 3.49 7.36 -4.38
C ALA A 263 3.54 8.17 -3.07
N VAL A 264 3.59 9.50 -3.10
CA VAL A 264 3.68 10.31 -1.86
C VAL A 264 2.52 11.28 -1.66
N GLU A 265 1.71 11.48 -2.70
CA GLU A 265 0.56 12.38 -2.72
C GLU A 265 -0.40 12.18 -1.54
N ASN A 266 -0.90 10.95 -1.35
CA ASN A 266 -1.86 10.67 -0.27
C ASN A 266 -1.24 10.84 1.12
N ILE A 267 0.09 10.74 1.24
CA ILE A 267 0.81 10.93 2.51
C ILE A 267 0.84 12.42 2.85
N PHE A 268 1.27 13.26 1.91
CA PHE A 268 1.37 14.71 2.12
C PHE A 268 0.00 15.40 2.25
N GLN A 269 -1.06 14.84 1.66
CA GLN A 269 -2.43 15.33 1.85
C GLN A 269 -2.90 15.29 3.31
N VAL A 270 -2.40 14.35 4.13
CA VAL A 270 -2.71 14.31 5.57
C VAL A 270 -2.24 15.59 6.28
N PHE A 271 -1.21 16.24 5.73
CA PHE A 271 -0.65 17.49 6.22
C PHE A 271 -1.17 18.71 5.46
N GLY A 272 -2.19 18.54 4.61
CA GLY A 272 -2.76 19.63 3.81
C GLY A 272 -1.84 20.15 2.69
N LEU A 273 -0.85 19.37 2.26
CA LEU A 273 0.10 19.76 1.22
C LEU A 273 -0.27 19.17 -0.14
N ASP A 274 -0.29 20.00 -1.18
CA ASP A 274 -0.35 19.54 -2.57
C ASP A 274 1.07 19.22 -3.07
N VAL A 275 1.26 17.99 -3.54
CA VAL A 275 2.52 17.53 -4.12
C VAL A 275 2.80 18.13 -5.49
N ASN A 276 1.80 18.65 -6.20
CA ASN A 276 2.00 19.34 -7.47
C ASN A 276 2.77 20.65 -7.26
N ASP A 277 2.48 21.37 -6.18
CA ASP A 277 3.21 22.59 -5.78
C ASP A 277 4.70 22.33 -5.49
N ILE A 278 5.04 21.08 -5.14
CA ILE A 278 6.42 20.65 -4.88
C ILE A 278 7.24 20.61 -6.16
N ILE A 279 6.63 20.40 -7.33
CA ILE A 279 7.32 20.35 -8.64
C ILE A 279 7.59 21.74 -9.17
N GLU A 280 6.63 22.65 -9.00
CA GLU A 280 6.64 24.00 -9.59
C GLU A 280 7.49 24.98 -8.78
N GLY A 281 7.95 24.59 -7.59
CA GLY A 281 8.82 25.42 -6.78
C GLY A 281 8.08 26.64 -6.23
N THR A 282 6.95 26.43 -5.54
CA THR A 282 6.19 27.46 -4.79
C THR A 282 5.78 28.70 -5.61
N LYS A 283 4.49 28.78 -5.98
CA LYS A 283 3.65 29.97 -5.77
C LYS A 283 2.19 29.71 -6.24
N GLN A 284 1.32 29.45 -5.27
CA GLN A 284 0.04 30.16 -5.24
C GLN A 284 -0.35 30.38 -3.77
N LYS A 285 0.03 31.56 -3.25
CA LYS A 285 -0.81 32.21 -2.26
C LYS A 285 -2.05 32.65 -3.02
N THR A 286 -3.13 31.89 -2.97
CA THR A 286 -4.44 32.47 -3.25
C THR A 286 -4.73 33.45 -2.12
N LEU A 287 -4.57 34.74 -2.42
CA LEU A 287 -5.32 35.78 -1.73
C LEU A 287 -6.81 35.57 -2.04
N PHE A 288 -7.62 35.91 -1.03
CA PHE A 288 -9.09 35.92 -0.95
C PHE A 288 -9.74 34.61 -0.49
#